data_AF-A0A5F5PUV2-F1
#
_entry.id   AF-A0A5F5PUV2-F1
#
_cell.length_a   1.000
_cell.length_b   1.000
_cell.length_c   1.000
_cell.angle_alpha   90.00
_cell.angle_beta   90.00
_cell.angle_gamma   90.00
#
_symmetry.space_group_name_H-M   'P 1'
#
loop_
_entity.id
_entity.type
_entity.pdbx_description
1 polymer ?
#
loop_
_entity_poly.entity_id
_entity_poly.type
_entity_poly.pdbx_seq_one_letter_code
_entity_poly.pdbx_strand_id
1 'polypeptide(L)'
;KGPAPTPVWRDDLENHTFLHTIYCQDWSPSVGLSETYDEDQLFSFNFSQNVRVPRLPEFTDWAQKAGDSSNIFFDKTFCQEMIQEIGPNLEGQIPVSRGIPITEVYTLKPLEFGKPNTLVCSVSNLFPPTLTVNWQHQFSPVEGAGPTFVSAVDGLSFQAFSYLNFTPAPNDVYSCIVTHEIDGYTAIAYWVPQNALPSDLLENVLCGVAFGLGVLGIIVGLVLIIYFRRPCSGGTSGHLEGVGKPWEPDTVVPVWTCQDYPVAWGAHIVILRPVSGEGCIGLHGTSS
;
A
#
# COMPACT_ATOMS: atom_id res chain seq x y z
N LYS A 1 5.81 -36.28 -36.69
CA LYS A 1 6.50 -34.98 -36.55
C LYS A 1 5.42 -33.91 -36.62
N GLY A 2 4.84 -33.53 -35.48
CA GLY A 2 3.77 -32.53 -35.45
C GLY A 2 4.32 -31.15 -35.83
N PRO A 3 3.48 -30.23 -36.36
CA PRO A 3 3.92 -28.86 -36.60
C PRO A 3 4.31 -28.24 -35.25
N ALA A 4 5.46 -27.58 -35.21
CA ALA A 4 5.87 -26.81 -34.06
C ALA A 4 4.81 -25.72 -33.79
N PRO A 5 4.45 -25.45 -32.53
CA PRO A 5 3.56 -24.34 -32.23
C PRO A 5 4.23 -23.05 -32.69
N THR A 6 3.57 -22.34 -33.61
CA THR A 6 3.90 -20.97 -33.99
C THR A 6 3.86 -20.12 -32.74
N PRO A 7 4.90 -19.32 -32.43
CA PRO A 7 4.82 -18.40 -31.32
C PRO A 7 3.80 -17.31 -31.67
N VAL A 8 2.69 -17.30 -30.94
CA VAL A 8 1.68 -16.24 -30.99
C VAL A 8 2.29 -15.03 -30.29
N TRP A 9 3.01 -14.21 -31.03
CA TRP A 9 3.44 -12.88 -30.59
C TRP A 9 2.89 -11.87 -31.59
N ARG A 10 1.69 -11.37 -31.31
CA ARG A 10 1.10 -10.10 -31.75
C ARG A 10 -0.36 -10.10 -31.26
N ASP A 11 -0.80 -8.95 -30.74
CA ASP A 11 -2.00 -8.68 -29.92
C ASP A 11 -1.61 -8.75 -28.43
N ASP A 12 -1.04 -7.72 -27.77
CA ASP A 12 -1.32 -6.28 -27.79
C ASP A 12 -0.02 -5.49 -27.48
N LEU A 13 0.46 -4.64 -28.40
CA LEU A 13 1.55 -3.72 -28.10
C LEU A 13 0.92 -2.44 -27.52
N GLU A 14 1.14 -2.18 -26.24
CA GLU A 14 0.78 -0.91 -25.62
C GLU A 14 1.82 0.17 -25.98
N ASN A 15 1.32 1.38 -26.25
CA ASN A 15 2.19 2.53 -26.48
C ASN A 15 2.55 3.15 -25.14
N HIS A 16 3.82 3.46 -24.97
CA HIS A 16 4.36 4.13 -23.79
C HIS A 16 4.84 5.54 -24.15
N THR A 17 4.82 6.45 -23.18
CA THR A 17 5.23 7.85 -23.39
C THR A 17 6.56 8.10 -22.69
N PHE A 18 7.57 8.49 -23.47
CA PHE A 18 8.82 9.04 -22.94
C PHE A 18 8.82 10.55 -23.12
N LEU A 19 8.84 11.29 -22.02
CA LEU A 19 8.82 12.75 -22.02
C LEU A 19 10.23 13.28 -21.72
N HIS A 20 10.76 14.11 -22.61
CA HIS A 20 12.02 14.84 -22.42
C HIS A 20 11.71 16.34 -22.39
N THR A 21 11.71 16.94 -21.19
CA THR A 21 11.29 18.32 -20.99
C THR A 21 12.45 19.18 -20.52
N ILE A 22 12.97 20.03 -21.41
CA ILE A 22 13.81 21.16 -21.05
C ILE A 22 12.92 22.35 -20.70
N TYR A 23 13.23 23.00 -19.58
CA TYR A 23 12.50 24.17 -19.10
C TYR A 23 13.46 25.21 -18.54
N CYS A 24 13.08 26.49 -18.67
CA CYS A 24 13.83 27.64 -18.19
C CYS A 24 12.88 28.65 -17.57
N GLN A 25 13.39 29.43 -16.63
CA GLN A 25 12.62 30.43 -15.90
C GLN A 25 13.55 31.49 -15.31
N ASP A 26 12.99 32.62 -14.88
CA ASP A 26 13.72 33.72 -14.25
C ASP A 26 14.18 33.40 -12.82
N TRP A 27 13.56 32.40 -12.18
CA TRP A 27 13.84 31.99 -10.80
C TRP A 27 14.80 30.80 -10.73
N SER A 28 15.31 30.49 -9.53
CA SER A 28 16.15 29.30 -9.32
C SER A 28 15.28 28.05 -9.18
N PRO A 29 15.63 26.89 -9.78
CA PRO A 29 16.70 26.73 -10.77
C PRO A 29 16.31 27.39 -12.11
N SER A 30 17.24 28.12 -12.72
CA SER A 30 16.97 28.90 -13.96
C SER A 30 16.82 28.04 -15.20
N VAL A 31 17.32 26.80 -15.15
CA VAL A 31 17.17 25.81 -16.21
C VAL A 31 17.17 24.41 -15.63
N GLY A 32 16.35 23.54 -16.19
CA GLY A 32 16.24 22.14 -15.80
C GLY A 32 15.87 21.25 -16.98
N LEU A 33 16.17 19.95 -16.82
CA LEU A 33 15.73 18.89 -17.72
C LEU A 33 15.17 17.76 -16.85
N SER A 34 13.94 17.35 -17.16
CA SER A 34 13.26 16.18 -16.59
C SER A 34 12.99 15.17 -17.70
N GLU A 35 13.35 13.91 -17.46
CA GLU A 35 13.04 12.78 -18.34
C GLU A 35 12.13 11.80 -17.59
N THR A 36 10.93 11.53 -18.12
CA THR A 36 9.94 10.64 -17.51
C THR A 36 9.48 9.55 -18.48
N TYR A 37 9.03 8.42 -17.93
CA TYR A 37 8.44 7.30 -18.68
C TYR A 37 7.10 6.95 -18.03
N ASP A 38 6.01 7.04 -18.78
CA ASP A 38 4.64 6.82 -18.29
C ASP A 38 4.35 7.51 -16.95
N GLU A 39 4.74 8.79 -16.83
CA GLU A 39 4.57 9.65 -15.64
C GLU A 39 5.60 9.49 -14.51
N ASP A 40 6.40 8.41 -14.52
CA ASP A 40 7.48 8.21 -13.55
C ASP A 40 8.79 8.85 -13.99
N GLN A 41 9.43 9.61 -13.09
CA GLN A 41 10.72 10.22 -13.38
C GLN A 41 11.82 9.18 -13.48
N LEU A 42 12.52 9.18 -14.62
CA LEU A 42 13.73 8.38 -14.82
C LEU A 42 14.97 9.18 -14.43
N PHE A 43 15.11 10.37 -15.02
CA PHE A 43 16.31 11.20 -14.85
C PHE A 43 15.95 12.68 -14.65
N SER A 44 16.79 13.34 -13.88
CA SER A 44 16.96 14.80 -13.94
C SER A 44 18.35 15.10 -14.49
N PHE A 45 18.59 16.33 -14.95
CA PHE A 45 19.90 16.72 -15.44
C PHE A 45 20.57 17.74 -14.55
N ASN A 46 21.80 17.45 -14.11
CA ASN A 46 22.65 18.43 -13.43
C ASN A 46 23.52 19.14 -14.47
N PHE A 47 23.13 20.34 -14.88
CA PHE A 47 23.85 21.14 -15.86
C PHE A 47 25.24 21.62 -15.38
N SER A 48 25.47 21.73 -14.08
CA SER A 48 26.77 22.14 -13.52
C SER A 48 27.80 21.01 -13.63
N GLN A 49 27.35 19.77 -13.49
CA GLN A 49 28.20 18.58 -13.58
C GLN A 49 28.13 17.89 -14.95
N ASN A 50 27.25 18.36 -15.84
CA ASN A 50 26.97 17.76 -17.14
C ASN A 50 26.66 16.26 -17.06
N VAL A 51 25.75 15.89 -16.14
CA VAL A 51 25.43 14.48 -15.87
C VAL A 51 23.93 14.29 -15.66
N ARG A 52 23.40 13.18 -16.17
CA ARG A 52 22.07 12.69 -15.80
C ARG A 52 22.11 12.14 -14.38
N VAL A 53 21.21 12.61 -13.53
CA VAL A 53 21.02 12.10 -12.17
C VAL A 53 19.85 11.12 -12.18
N PRO A 54 20.09 9.83 -11.90
CA PRO A 54 19.03 8.83 -11.88
C PRO A 54 18.10 9.03 -10.69
N ARG A 55 16.79 8.85 -10.91
CA ARG A 55 15.78 8.90 -9.84
C ARG A 55 15.90 7.71 -8.87
N LEU A 56 16.23 6.54 -9.39
CA LEU A 56 16.43 5.29 -8.64
C LEU A 56 17.80 4.68 -8.92
N PRO A 57 18.41 3.96 -7.96
CA PRO A 57 19.74 3.37 -8.13
C PRO A 57 19.85 2.41 -9.33
N GLU A 58 18.80 1.66 -9.65
CA GLU A 58 18.77 0.75 -10.80
C GLU A 58 18.93 1.45 -12.16
N PHE A 59 18.68 2.76 -12.24
CA PHE A 59 18.82 3.53 -13.47
C PHE A 59 20.25 4.06 -13.69
N THR A 60 21.17 3.83 -12.75
CA THR A 60 22.53 4.38 -12.76
C THR A 60 23.31 4.02 -14.03
N ASP A 61 23.19 2.78 -14.50
CA ASP A 61 23.91 2.31 -15.70
C ASP A 61 23.48 3.06 -16.97
N TRP A 62 22.20 3.44 -17.06
CA TRP A 62 21.67 4.21 -18.19
C TRP A 62 22.01 5.69 -18.08
N ALA A 63 22.05 6.24 -16.87
CA ALA A 63 22.48 7.62 -16.64
C ALA A 63 23.93 7.87 -17.12
N GLN A 64 24.81 6.87 -16.99
CA GLN A 64 26.20 6.94 -17.43
C GLN A 64 26.40 6.76 -18.93
N LYS A 65 25.41 6.21 -19.65
CA LYS A 65 25.47 6.13 -21.11
C LYS A 65 25.35 7.55 -21.65
N ALA A 66 26.45 8.07 -22.18
CA ALA A 66 26.49 9.35 -22.86
C ALA A 66 25.56 9.29 -24.09
N GLY A 67 24.32 9.77 -23.91
CA GLY A 67 23.51 10.25 -25.02
C GLY A 67 24.13 11.53 -25.59
N ASP A 68 23.74 11.90 -26.81
CA ASP A 68 24.27 13.06 -27.54
C ASP A 68 24.02 14.36 -26.77
N SER A 69 24.99 14.77 -25.95
CA SER A 69 24.92 15.94 -25.07
C SER A 69 24.75 17.24 -25.86
N SER A 70 25.10 17.24 -27.15
CA SER A 70 24.98 18.40 -28.03
C SER A 70 23.53 18.89 -28.14
N ASN A 71 22.56 17.97 -28.26
CA ASN A 71 21.13 18.33 -28.36
C ASN A 71 20.63 18.95 -27.05
N ILE A 72 21.01 18.38 -25.89
CA ILE A 72 20.64 18.92 -24.56
C ILE A 72 21.15 20.36 -24.41
N PHE A 73 22.39 20.63 -24.83
CA PHE A 73 22.95 21.99 -24.74
C PHE A 73 22.36 22.96 -25.77
N PHE A 74 21.99 22.47 -26.96
CA PHE A 74 21.28 23.28 -27.95
C PHE A 74 19.92 23.73 -27.38
N ASP A 75 19.11 22.78 -26.92
CA ASP A 75 17.79 23.05 -26.35
C ASP A 75 17.86 23.91 -25.09
N LYS A 76 18.86 23.67 -24.22
CA LYS A 76 19.15 24.53 -23.05
C LYS A 76 19.40 25.97 -23.49
N THR A 77 20.29 26.17 -24.46
CA THR A 77 20.67 27.51 -24.93
C THR A 77 19.48 28.22 -25.53
N PHE A 78 18.75 27.54 -26.43
CA PHE A 78 17.55 28.08 -27.06
C PHE A 78 16.48 28.46 -26.03
N CYS A 79 16.25 27.61 -25.03
CA CYS A 79 15.32 27.86 -23.94
C CYS A 79 15.71 29.08 -23.09
N GLN A 80 17.01 29.27 -22.81
CA GLN A 80 17.49 30.45 -22.10
C GLN A 80 17.42 31.73 -22.95
N GLU A 81 17.70 31.65 -24.24
CA GLU A 81 17.54 32.76 -25.19
C GLU A 81 16.08 33.22 -25.26
N MET A 82 15.11 32.30 -25.22
CA MET A 82 13.69 32.70 -25.15
C MET A 82 13.39 33.54 -23.91
N ILE A 83 13.90 33.15 -22.73
CA ILE A 83 13.72 33.94 -21.50
C ILE A 83 14.37 35.33 -21.65
N GLN A 84 15.59 35.40 -22.19
CA GLN A 84 16.36 36.65 -22.28
C GLN A 84 15.87 37.61 -23.37
N GLU A 85 15.47 37.09 -24.54
CA GLU A 85 15.12 37.90 -25.71
C GLU A 85 13.60 38.13 -25.81
N ILE A 86 12.77 37.16 -25.41
CA ILE A 86 11.30 37.28 -25.49
C ILE A 86 10.72 37.81 -24.17
N GLY A 87 11.24 37.35 -23.02
CA GLY A 87 10.72 37.72 -21.69
C GLY A 87 10.55 39.24 -21.49
N PRO A 88 11.59 40.06 -21.70
CA PRO A 88 11.49 41.52 -21.53
C PRO A 88 10.48 42.19 -22.47
N ASN A 89 10.26 41.62 -23.65
CA ASN A 89 9.28 42.13 -24.60
C ASN A 89 7.83 41.82 -24.19
N LEU A 90 7.61 40.83 -23.33
CA LEU A 90 6.28 40.43 -22.85
C LEU A 90 5.99 40.88 -21.41
N GLU A 91 7.00 41.38 -20.70
CA GLU A 91 6.87 41.87 -19.33
C GLU A 91 5.82 42.98 -19.23
N GLY A 92 4.84 42.77 -18.36
CA GLY A 92 3.71 43.69 -18.18
C GLY A 92 2.67 43.71 -19.31
N GLN A 93 2.93 43.03 -20.44
CA GLN A 93 1.97 42.92 -21.55
C GLN A 93 1.00 41.74 -21.38
N ILE A 94 1.49 40.66 -20.78
CA ILE A 94 0.69 39.45 -20.50
C ILE A 94 0.82 39.04 -19.03
N PRO A 95 -0.23 38.42 -18.45
CA PRO A 95 -0.12 37.85 -17.11
C PRO A 95 0.80 36.63 -17.13
N VAL A 96 1.69 36.54 -16.13
CA VAL A 96 2.55 35.37 -15.94
C VAL A 96 1.70 34.20 -15.45
N SER A 97 1.77 33.06 -16.13
CA SER A 97 1.09 31.84 -15.72
C SER A 97 1.62 31.35 -14.37
N ARG A 98 0.71 31.01 -13.46
CA ARG A 98 1.02 30.51 -12.11
C ARG A 98 0.01 29.46 -11.67
N GLY A 99 0.51 28.40 -11.06
CA GLY A 99 -0.26 27.35 -10.39
C GLY A 99 -0.17 27.53 -8.87
N ILE A 100 -1.28 27.25 -8.18
CA ILE A 100 -1.30 27.16 -6.72
C ILE A 100 -0.97 25.70 -6.37
N PRO A 101 0.15 25.40 -5.70
CA PRO A 101 0.54 24.04 -5.40
C PRO A 101 -0.51 23.37 -4.49
N ILE A 102 -0.91 22.17 -4.88
CA ILE A 102 -1.81 21.32 -4.11
C ILE A 102 -0.94 20.26 -3.43
N THR A 103 -1.09 20.12 -2.12
CA THR A 103 -0.23 19.25 -1.31
C THR A 103 -1.02 18.18 -0.61
N GLU A 104 -0.55 16.95 -0.70
CA GLU A 104 -1.13 15.77 -0.05
C GLU A 104 -0.04 15.01 0.71
N VAL A 105 -0.42 14.41 1.85
CA VAL A 105 0.50 13.59 2.65
C VAL A 105 -0.14 12.25 2.97
N TYR A 106 0.58 11.18 2.68
CA TYR A 106 0.16 9.80 2.91
C TYR A 106 1.34 8.89 3.24
N THR A 107 1.06 7.70 3.77
CA THR A 107 2.09 6.69 4.05
C THR A 107 2.37 5.85 2.82
N LEU A 108 3.65 5.54 2.58
CA LEU A 108 4.08 4.68 1.47
C LEU A 108 3.57 3.23 1.61
N LYS A 109 3.49 2.74 2.85
CA LYS A 109 2.97 1.41 3.19
C LYS A 109 1.73 1.54 4.09
N PRO A 110 0.87 0.52 4.18
CA PRO A 110 -0.20 0.49 5.17
C PRO A 110 0.30 0.82 6.57
N LEU A 111 -0.51 1.55 7.33
CA LEU A 111 -0.14 2.03 8.65
C LEU A 111 -0.12 0.88 9.67
N GLU A 112 1.03 0.65 10.28
CA GLU A 112 1.22 -0.28 11.39
C GLU A 112 2.06 0.39 12.49
N PHE A 113 1.52 0.51 13.69
CA PHE A 113 2.24 1.16 14.79
C PHE A 113 3.53 0.41 15.15
N GLY A 114 4.60 1.17 15.36
CA GLY A 114 5.90 0.61 15.75
C GLY A 114 6.71 -0.04 14.61
N LYS A 115 6.17 -0.15 13.39
CA LYS A 115 6.92 -0.63 12.21
C LYS A 115 7.42 0.53 11.35
N PRO A 116 8.68 0.52 10.86
CA PRO A 116 9.20 1.59 10.00
C PRO A 116 8.35 1.82 8.74
N ASN A 117 8.06 3.08 8.45
CA ASN A 117 7.30 3.52 7.29
C ASN A 117 7.89 4.83 6.74
N THR A 118 7.34 5.33 5.64
CA THR A 118 7.77 6.57 5.00
C THR A 118 6.55 7.42 4.71
N LEU A 119 6.53 8.67 5.16
CA LEU A 119 5.57 9.66 4.70
C LEU A 119 6.00 10.19 3.34
N VAL A 120 5.04 10.29 2.43
CA VAL A 120 5.20 10.88 1.11
C VAL A 120 4.44 12.19 1.13
N CYS A 121 5.11 13.29 0.79
CA CYS A 121 4.47 14.55 0.47
C CYS A 121 4.46 14.70 -1.05
N SER A 122 3.27 14.62 -1.64
CA SER A 122 3.05 14.84 -3.06
C SER A 122 2.58 16.27 -3.29
N VAL A 123 3.19 16.94 -4.27
CA VAL A 123 2.85 18.29 -4.68
C VAL A 123 2.46 18.26 -6.15
N SER A 124 1.27 18.73 -6.47
CA SER A 124 0.76 18.87 -7.85
C SER A 124 0.39 20.33 -8.14
N ASN A 125 0.06 20.61 -9.40
CA ASN A 125 -0.27 21.97 -9.89
C ASN A 125 0.84 22.99 -9.58
N LEU A 126 2.09 22.56 -9.66
CA LEU A 126 3.27 23.38 -9.40
C LEU A 126 3.67 24.10 -10.69
N PHE A 127 3.50 25.43 -10.72
CA PHE A 127 4.01 26.25 -11.81
C PHE A 127 4.22 27.70 -11.38
N PRO A 128 5.38 28.31 -11.65
CA PRO A 128 6.62 27.70 -12.15
C PRO A 128 7.27 26.71 -11.16
N PRO A 129 8.26 25.90 -11.59
CA PRO A 129 8.81 24.77 -10.81
C PRO A 129 9.80 25.16 -9.71
N THR A 130 9.46 26.15 -8.89
CA THR A 130 10.30 26.57 -7.75
C THR A 130 9.54 26.46 -6.43
N LEU A 131 10.00 25.53 -5.57
CA LEU A 131 9.44 25.32 -4.25
C LEU A 131 10.50 24.93 -3.21
N THR A 132 10.14 25.13 -1.94
CA THR A 132 10.78 24.49 -0.78
C THR A 132 9.77 23.61 -0.05
N VAL A 133 10.22 22.43 0.38
CA VAL A 133 9.41 21.49 1.18
C VAL A 133 10.05 21.29 2.54
N ASN A 134 9.29 21.55 3.60
CA ASN A 134 9.70 21.39 4.99
C ASN A 134 8.78 20.41 5.72
N TRP A 135 9.35 19.61 6.61
CA TRP A 135 8.60 18.67 7.44
C TRP A 135 8.56 19.12 8.90
N GLN A 136 7.43 18.88 9.55
CA GLN A 136 7.30 19.04 11.00
C GLN A 136 6.69 17.79 11.63
N HIS A 137 7.08 17.52 12.88
CA HIS A 137 6.51 16.53 13.79
C HIS A 137 6.12 17.25 15.06
N GLN A 138 4.84 17.14 15.45
CA GLN A 138 4.26 17.90 16.57
C GLN A 138 4.64 19.40 16.53
N PHE A 139 4.46 20.01 15.36
CA PHE A 139 4.75 21.44 15.10
C PHE A 139 6.22 21.86 15.26
N SER A 140 7.15 20.90 15.39
CA SER A 140 8.59 21.14 15.44
C SER A 140 9.27 20.67 14.16
N PRO A 141 10.26 21.40 13.60
CA PRO A 141 10.98 20.98 12.41
C PRO A 141 11.64 19.60 12.58
N VAL A 142 11.61 18.79 11.52
CA VAL A 142 12.25 17.47 11.49
C VAL A 142 13.49 17.51 10.59
N GLU A 143 14.60 16.97 11.08
CA GLU A 143 15.80 16.74 10.27
C GLU A 143 15.78 15.36 9.62
N GLY A 144 16.52 15.20 8.51
CA GLY A 144 16.67 13.90 7.84
C GLY A 144 15.60 13.58 6.79
N ALA A 145 14.79 14.57 6.38
CA ALA A 145 14.00 14.45 5.16
C ALA A 145 14.91 14.27 3.95
N GLY A 146 14.51 13.42 3.00
CA GLY A 146 15.21 13.25 1.74
C GLY A 146 15.14 14.52 0.86
N PRO A 147 15.90 14.57 -0.24
CA PRO A 147 15.77 15.66 -1.21
C PRO A 147 14.36 15.70 -1.80
N THR A 148 13.94 16.88 -2.27
CA THR A 148 12.71 17.03 -3.04
C THR A 148 12.99 16.76 -4.50
N PHE A 149 12.23 15.84 -5.09
CA PHE A 149 12.33 15.48 -6.50
C PHE A 149 11.25 16.21 -7.27
N VAL A 150 11.64 17.08 -8.21
CA VAL A 150 10.74 17.81 -9.09
C VAL A 150 10.78 17.17 -10.47
N SER A 151 9.62 16.91 -11.06
CA SER A 151 9.51 16.35 -12.41
C SER A 151 8.48 17.10 -13.24
N ALA A 152 8.73 17.22 -14.54
CA ALA A 152 7.75 17.68 -15.49
C ALA A 152 6.69 16.58 -15.72
N VAL A 153 5.46 17.00 -15.95
CA VAL A 153 4.33 16.13 -16.35
C VAL A 153 3.74 16.64 -17.66
N ASP A 154 2.88 15.83 -18.28
CA ASP A 154 2.16 16.26 -19.47
C ASP A 154 1.32 17.53 -19.20
N GLY A 155 1.09 18.34 -20.24
CA GLY A 155 0.34 19.59 -20.12
C GLY A 155 1.16 20.77 -19.56
N LEU A 156 2.49 20.76 -19.69
CA LEU A 156 3.40 21.86 -19.30
C LEU A 156 3.33 22.23 -17.81
N SER A 157 3.11 21.24 -16.95
CA SER A 157 3.04 21.40 -15.50
C SER A 157 4.16 20.61 -14.82
N PHE A 158 4.28 20.80 -13.51
CA PHE A 158 5.26 20.09 -12.68
C PHE A 158 4.59 19.47 -11.46
N GLN A 159 5.24 18.43 -10.96
CA GLN A 159 4.94 17.83 -9.69
C GLN A 159 6.21 17.66 -8.88
N ALA A 160 6.08 17.52 -7.56
CA ALA A 160 7.20 17.27 -6.69
C ALA A 160 6.88 16.24 -5.61
N PHE A 161 7.90 15.50 -5.20
CA PHE A 161 7.81 14.53 -4.11
C PHE A 161 8.92 14.74 -3.09
N SER A 162 8.54 14.74 -1.81
CA SER A 162 9.47 14.68 -0.67
C SER A 162 9.11 13.50 0.23
N TYR A 163 10.12 12.92 0.88
CA TYR A 163 9.98 11.70 1.65
C TYR A 163 10.57 11.85 3.05
N LEU A 164 9.84 11.40 4.06
CA LEU A 164 10.28 11.38 5.45
C LEU A 164 10.13 9.97 6.04
N ASN A 165 11.26 9.35 6.40
CA ASN A 165 11.25 8.07 7.10
C ASN A 165 10.85 8.28 8.56
N PHE A 166 9.96 7.44 9.07
CA PHE A 166 9.46 7.53 10.44
C PHE A 166 8.98 6.18 10.97
N THR A 167 8.75 6.10 12.27
CA THR A 167 8.07 4.96 12.89
C THR A 167 6.79 5.49 13.53
N PRO A 168 5.60 5.18 12.98
CA PRO A 168 4.33 5.73 13.44
C PRO A 168 4.02 5.30 14.88
N ALA A 169 3.60 6.27 15.67
CA ALA A 169 3.08 6.11 17.02
C ALA A 169 1.63 6.64 17.12
N PRO A 170 0.85 6.15 18.10
CA PRO A 170 -0.45 6.75 18.39
C PRO A 170 -0.32 8.24 18.72
N ASN A 171 -1.25 9.05 18.21
CA ASN A 171 -1.29 10.51 18.38
C ASN A 171 -0.17 11.31 17.68
N ASP A 172 0.58 10.68 16.78
CA ASP A 172 1.51 11.44 15.93
C ASP A 172 0.75 12.47 15.07
N VAL A 173 1.37 13.63 14.90
CA VAL A 173 0.93 14.66 13.96
C VAL A 173 2.14 15.09 13.17
N TYR A 174 2.11 14.83 11.88
CA TYR A 174 3.11 15.32 10.93
C TYR A 174 2.49 16.35 10.01
N SER A 175 3.29 17.29 9.52
CA SER A 175 2.87 18.19 8.45
C SER A 175 3.96 18.38 7.41
N CYS A 176 3.55 18.39 6.15
CA CYS A 176 4.36 18.86 5.03
C CYS A 176 3.98 20.30 4.72
N ILE A 177 4.97 21.18 4.72
CA ILE A 177 4.83 22.61 4.44
C ILE A 177 5.54 22.87 3.11
N VAL A 178 4.78 23.31 2.12
CA VAL A 178 5.25 23.57 0.76
C VAL A 178 5.15 25.07 0.51
N THR A 179 6.30 25.70 0.30
CA THR A 179 6.40 27.12 -0.04
C THR A 179 6.69 27.25 -1.53
N HIS A 180 5.82 27.93 -2.25
CA HIS A 180 6.08 28.38 -3.62
C HIS A 180 6.93 29.65 -3.56
N GLU A 181 8.19 29.55 -3.98
CA GLU A 181 9.19 30.62 -3.71
C GLU A 181 8.91 31.90 -4.49
N ILE A 182 8.08 31.83 -5.54
CA ILE A 182 7.85 32.93 -6.48
C ILE A 182 6.92 33.99 -5.89
N ASP A 183 5.88 33.55 -5.18
CA ASP A 183 4.87 34.43 -4.57
C ASP A 183 4.80 34.29 -3.04
N GLY A 184 5.59 33.39 -2.46
CA GLY A 184 5.60 33.09 -1.03
C GLY A 184 4.34 32.37 -0.56
N TYR A 185 3.50 31.87 -1.48
CA TYR A 185 2.33 31.08 -1.11
C TYR A 185 2.76 29.80 -0.40
N THR A 186 2.07 29.45 0.69
CA THR A 186 2.38 28.25 1.47
C THR A 186 1.16 27.33 1.53
N ALA A 187 1.32 26.10 1.07
CA ALA A 187 0.39 25.01 1.28
C ALA A 187 0.85 24.13 2.45
N ILE A 188 -0.08 23.71 3.30
CA ILE A 188 0.22 22.83 4.44
C ILE A 188 -0.72 21.63 4.38
N ALA A 189 -0.15 20.44 4.42
CA ALA A 189 -0.88 19.18 4.49
C ALA A 189 -0.51 18.45 5.78
N TYR A 190 -1.53 18.00 6.52
CA TYR A 190 -1.37 17.28 7.78
C TYR A 190 -1.57 15.79 7.58
N TRP A 191 -0.81 15.01 8.34
CA TRP A 191 -1.00 13.58 8.47
C TRP A 191 -1.17 13.19 9.93
N VAL A 192 -2.19 12.39 10.20
CA VAL A 192 -2.47 11.79 11.51
C VAL A 192 -2.76 10.29 11.31
N PRO A 193 -2.38 9.43 12.27
CA PRO A 193 -2.67 8.00 12.21
C PRO A 193 -4.19 7.73 12.15
N GLN A 194 -4.65 7.02 11.12
CA GLN A 194 -6.03 6.55 11.00
C GLN A 194 -6.05 5.11 10.50
N ASN A 195 -6.99 4.31 11.01
CA ASN A 195 -7.23 2.94 10.54
C ASN A 195 -5.95 2.07 10.50
N ALA A 196 -5.13 2.15 11.55
CA ALA A 196 -3.92 1.33 11.64
C ALA A 196 -4.27 -0.16 11.64
N LEU A 197 -3.51 -0.95 10.89
CA LEU A 197 -3.60 -2.39 10.92
C LEU A 197 -3.20 -2.91 12.31
N PRO A 198 -3.90 -3.93 12.84
CA PRO A 198 -3.47 -4.60 14.05
C PRO A 198 -2.09 -5.21 13.83
N SER A 199 -1.24 -5.15 14.86
CA SER A 199 0.12 -5.69 14.75
C SER A 199 0.10 -7.22 14.66
N ASP A 200 0.99 -7.80 13.84
CA ASP A 200 1.17 -9.26 13.74
C ASP A 200 1.38 -9.93 15.10
N LEU A 201 2.06 -9.22 16.02
CA LEU A 201 2.26 -9.72 17.39
C LEU A 201 0.94 -9.88 18.13
N LEU A 202 0.05 -8.89 18.04
CA LEU A 202 -1.27 -8.96 18.67
C LEU A 202 -2.10 -10.09 18.05
N GLU A 203 -2.07 -10.23 16.72
CA GLU A 203 -2.76 -11.30 16.02
C GLU A 203 -2.26 -12.68 16.44
N ASN A 204 -0.94 -12.89 16.46
CA ASN A 204 -0.32 -14.15 16.87
C ASN A 204 -0.62 -14.51 18.34
N VAL A 205 -0.61 -13.52 19.24
CA VAL A 205 -0.94 -13.73 20.65
C VAL A 205 -2.42 -14.09 20.82
N LEU A 206 -3.33 -13.38 20.16
CA LEU A 206 -4.76 -13.67 20.19
C LEU A 206 -5.05 -15.08 19.65
N CYS A 207 -4.40 -15.44 18.54
CA CYS A 207 -4.49 -16.76 17.94
C CYS A 207 -3.99 -17.85 18.90
N GLY A 208 -2.82 -17.65 19.52
CA GLY A 208 -2.26 -18.57 20.50
C GLY A 208 -3.14 -18.75 21.75
N VAL A 209 -3.74 -17.66 22.26
CA VAL A 209 -4.68 -17.72 23.38
C VAL A 209 -5.95 -18.47 23.00
N ALA A 210 -6.51 -18.22 21.81
CA ALA A 210 -7.69 -18.92 21.31
C ALA A 210 -7.43 -20.42 21.17
N PHE A 211 -6.29 -20.81 20.60
CA PHE A 211 -5.87 -22.21 20.52
C PHE A 211 -5.70 -22.84 21.91
N GLY A 212 -5.04 -22.16 22.85
CA GLY A 212 -4.85 -22.64 24.22
C GLY A 212 -6.17 -22.87 24.95
N LEU A 213 -7.12 -21.94 24.85
CA LEU A 213 -8.45 -22.07 25.42
C LEU A 213 -9.27 -23.19 24.75
N GLY A 214 -9.13 -23.35 23.43
CA GLY A 214 -9.76 -24.45 22.69
C GLY A 214 -9.29 -25.82 23.18
N VAL A 215 -7.97 -26.01 23.32
CA VAL A 215 -7.39 -27.26 23.85
C VAL A 215 -7.84 -27.52 25.29
N LEU A 216 -7.83 -26.49 26.15
CA LEU A 216 -8.31 -26.61 27.52
C LEU A 216 -9.79 -27.02 27.57
N GLY A 217 -10.63 -26.42 26.72
CA GLY A 217 -12.04 -26.76 26.58
C GLY A 217 -12.26 -28.22 26.17
N ILE A 218 -11.43 -28.75 25.26
CA ILE A 218 -11.46 -30.16 24.87
C ILE A 218 -11.11 -31.06 26.06
N ILE A 219 -10.04 -30.75 26.79
CA ILE A 219 -9.61 -31.56 27.96
C ILE A 219 -10.70 -31.58 29.03
N VAL A 220 -11.23 -30.42 29.40
CA VAL A 220 -12.30 -30.30 30.40
C VAL A 220 -13.56 -31.02 29.93
N GLY A 221 -13.92 -30.86 28.65
CA GLY A 221 -15.05 -31.57 28.03
C GLY A 221 -14.92 -33.09 28.13
N LEU A 222 -13.74 -33.64 27.81
CA LEU A 222 -13.45 -35.07 27.93
C LEU A 222 -13.56 -35.55 29.39
N VAL A 223 -13.00 -34.80 30.35
CA VAL A 223 -13.08 -35.14 31.78
C VAL A 223 -14.52 -35.15 32.27
N LEU A 224 -15.32 -34.15 31.91
CA LEU A 224 -16.73 -34.08 32.27
C LEU A 224 -17.52 -35.25 31.66
N ILE A 225 -17.26 -35.61 30.40
CA ILE A 225 -17.88 -36.77 29.75
C ILE A 225 -17.55 -38.06 30.53
N ILE A 226 -16.30 -38.27 30.93
CA ILE A 226 -15.91 -39.45 31.73
C ILE A 226 -16.59 -39.43 33.10
N TYR A 227 -16.62 -38.26 33.76
CA TYR A 227 -17.21 -38.12 35.10
C TYR A 227 -18.72 -38.35 35.12
N PHE A 228 -19.45 -37.84 34.12
CA PHE A 228 -20.90 -38.04 34.00
C PHE A 228 -21.25 -39.38 33.34
N ARG A 229 -20.34 -40.02 32.61
CA ARG A 229 -20.43 -41.43 32.22
C ARG A 229 -19.89 -42.35 33.31
N ARG A 230 -20.47 -42.30 34.51
CA ARG A 230 -20.35 -43.44 35.43
C ARG A 230 -21.15 -44.61 34.86
N PRO A 231 -20.55 -45.82 34.72
CA PRO A 231 -21.34 -47.00 34.42
C PRO A 231 -22.34 -47.22 35.54
N CYS A 232 -23.61 -47.40 35.20
CA CYS A 232 -24.57 -48.00 36.12
C CYS A 232 -24.03 -49.41 36.44
N SER A 233 -23.36 -49.56 37.59
CA SER A 233 -23.02 -50.87 38.14
C SER A 233 -24.29 -51.49 38.73
N GLY A 234 -25.13 -52.07 37.87
CA GLY A 234 -26.27 -52.91 38.25
C GLY A 234 -25.99 -54.35 37.82
N GLY A 235 -25.91 -55.26 38.79
CA GLY A 235 -25.43 -56.63 38.60
C GLY A 235 -26.43 -57.65 38.03
N THR A 236 -25.95 -58.91 38.10
CA THR A 236 -26.59 -60.23 37.95
C THR A 236 -26.69 -60.89 36.56
N SER A 237 -25.80 -61.86 36.38
CA SER A 237 -25.99 -63.26 35.93
C SER A 237 -27.14 -63.60 34.97
N GLY A 238 -26.79 -64.16 33.80
CA GLY A 238 -27.73 -64.81 32.89
C GLY A 238 -27.04 -65.36 31.65
N HIS A 239 -26.63 -66.62 31.73
CA HIS A 239 -26.18 -67.48 30.63
C HIS A 239 -27.26 -67.60 29.53
N LEU A 240 -26.89 -67.46 28.25
CA LEU A 240 -27.16 -68.39 27.13
C LEU A 240 -26.69 -67.83 25.77
N GLU A 241 -26.30 -68.76 24.89
CA GLU A 241 -25.67 -68.63 23.58
C GLU A 241 -26.50 -67.90 22.50
N GLY A 242 -25.81 -67.31 21.50
CA GLY A 242 -26.38 -67.14 20.15
C GLY A 242 -25.88 -65.96 19.31
N VAL A 243 -24.83 -66.19 18.51
CA VAL A 243 -24.54 -65.64 17.15
C VAL A 243 -24.79 -64.15 16.85
N GLY A 244 -23.72 -63.39 16.51
CA GLY A 244 -23.87 -62.20 15.66
C GLY A 244 -22.77 -61.13 15.71
N LYS A 245 -21.78 -61.25 14.80
CA LYS A 245 -20.87 -60.21 14.22
C LYS A 245 -19.89 -59.42 15.12
N PRO A 246 -18.68 -59.09 14.62
CA PRO A 246 -17.75 -58.19 15.31
C PRO A 246 -18.29 -56.76 15.28
N TRP A 247 -18.17 -56.05 16.40
CA TRP A 247 -18.51 -54.65 16.56
C TRP A 247 -17.26 -53.83 16.24
N GLU A 248 -17.33 -53.04 15.16
CA GLU A 248 -16.35 -52.00 14.82
C GLU A 248 -16.59 -50.78 15.74
N PRO A 249 -15.58 -50.17 16.36
CA PRO A 249 -15.79 -48.93 17.10
C PRO A 249 -15.85 -47.75 16.11
N ASP A 250 -17.05 -47.28 15.81
CA ASP A 250 -17.25 -46.00 15.12
C ASP A 250 -16.76 -44.86 16.01
N THR A 251 -15.46 -44.58 15.89
CA THR A 251 -14.81 -43.44 16.50
C THR A 251 -15.12 -42.24 15.61
N VAL A 252 -16.28 -41.63 15.80
CA VAL A 252 -16.62 -40.38 15.08
C VAL A 252 -15.78 -39.27 15.68
N VAL A 253 -14.60 -39.05 15.11
CA VAL A 253 -13.82 -37.83 15.32
C VAL A 253 -14.63 -36.68 14.72
N PRO A 254 -14.98 -35.62 15.47
CA PRO A 254 -15.57 -34.45 14.85
C PRO A 254 -14.49 -33.78 13.98
N VAL A 255 -14.61 -33.95 12.67
CA VAL A 255 -13.82 -33.20 11.70
C VAL A 255 -14.41 -31.80 11.66
N TRP A 256 -13.69 -30.83 12.20
CA TRP A 256 -14.01 -29.41 12.06
C TRP A 256 -13.33 -28.91 10.79
N THR A 257 -14.10 -28.52 9.79
CA THR A 257 -13.60 -27.74 8.66
C THR A 257 -14.02 -26.29 8.84
N CYS A 258 -13.07 -25.36 8.78
CA CYS A 258 -13.39 -23.94 8.61
C CYS A 258 -13.95 -23.76 7.20
N GLN A 259 -15.24 -23.46 7.10
CA GLN A 259 -15.85 -23.05 5.84
C GLN A 259 -16.17 -21.56 5.94
N ASP A 260 -15.38 -20.74 5.23
CA ASP A 260 -15.65 -19.32 5.08
C ASP A 260 -16.88 -19.12 4.19
N TYR A 261 -17.88 -18.39 4.71
CA TYR A 261 -18.97 -17.85 3.90
C TYR A 261 -18.79 -16.34 3.76
N PRO A 262 -18.84 -15.80 2.54
CA PRO A 262 -18.81 -14.36 2.35
C PRO A 262 -20.20 -13.79 2.69
N VAL A 263 -20.25 -12.80 3.58
CA VAL A 263 -21.39 -11.91 3.70
C VAL A 263 -20.89 -10.48 3.73
N ALA A 264 -21.43 -9.66 2.83
CA ALA A 264 -21.19 -8.22 2.78
C ALA A 264 -21.45 -7.62 4.18
N TRP A 265 -20.58 -6.70 4.59
CA TRP A 265 -20.57 -6.00 5.90
C TRP A 265 -19.90 -6.75 7.07
N GLY A 266 -18.61 -7.09 6.89
CA GLY A 266 -17.54 -6.75 7.86
C GLY A 266 -17.55 -7.31 9.28
N ALA A 267 -18.42 -8.24 9.64
CA ALA A 267 -18.37 -8.93 10.94
C ALA A 267 -18.42 -10.45 10.75
N HIS A 268 -17.35 -11.14 11.16
CA HIS A 268 -17.34 -12.61 11.23
C HIS A 268 -18.15 -13.06 12.45
N ILE A 269 -19.38 -13.53 12.22
CA ILE A 269 -20.18 -14.20 13.24
C ILE A 269 -19.93 -15.70 13.11
N VAL A 270 -19.33 -16.30 14.14
CA VAL A 270 -19.19 -17.75 14.29
C VAL A 270 -20.45 -18.28 14.98
N ILE A 271 -21.40 -18.84 14.22
CA ILE A 271 -22.56 -19.54 14.80
C ILE A 271 -22.28 -21.05 14.78
N LEU A 272 -22.11 -21.63 15.96
CA LEU A 272 -22.12 -23.08 16.14
C LEU A 272 -23.56 -23.59 16.09
N ARG A 273 -23.94 -24.34 15.05
CA ARG A 273 -25.19 -25.12 15.04
C ARG A 273 -24.87 -26.61 15.17
N PRO A 274 -25.53 -27.34 16.09
CA PRO A 274 -25.49 -28.80 16.05
C PRO A 274 -26.27 -29.31 14.83
N VAL A 275 -25.70 -30.29 14.13
CA VAL A 275 -26.43 -31.09 13.13
C VAL A 275 -27.50 -31.87 13.89
N SER A 276 -28.76 -31.49 13.75
CA SER A 276 -29.89 -32.23 14.31
C SER A 276 -29.99 -33.58 13.61
N GLY A 277 -29.60 -34.65 14.29
CA GLY A 277 -30.05 -35.99 13.95
C GLY A 277 -31.54 -36.10 14.28
N GLU A 278 -32.35 -36.42 13.29
CA GLU A 278 -33.78 -36.71 13.45
C GLU A 278 -33.99 -37.86 14.44
N GLY A 279 -34.89 -37.66 15.40
CA GLY A 279 -35.33 -38.68 16.34
C GLY A 279 -36.63 -38.22 17.00
N CYS A 280 -37.75 -38.34 16.28
CA CYS A 280 -39.07 -38.02 16.83
C CYS A 280 -39.46 -39.04 17.90
N ILE A 281 -39.81 -38.51 19.07
CA ILE A 281 -40.43 -39.19 20.21
C ILE A 281 -41.90 -39.47 19.84
N GLY A 282 -42.36 -40.70 20.11
CA GLY A 282 -43.74 -41.10 19.86
C GLY A 282 -44.77 -40.38 20.74
N LEU A 283 -45.96 -40.14 20.16
CA LEU A 283 -47.19 -39.86 20.88
C LEU A 283 -48.26 -40.88 20.47
N HIS A 284 -48.78 -41.59 21.46
CA HIS A 284 -49.97 -42.44 21.37
C HIS A 284 -51.21 -41.59 21.07
N GLY A 285 -52.11 -42.08 20.20
CA GLY A 285 -53.47 -41.57 20.02
C GLY A 285 -54.29 -42.44 19.08
N THR A 286 -55.36 -43.04 19.60
CA THR A 286 -56.22 -44.10 19.03
C THR A 286 -57.34 -43.63 18.09
N SER A 287 -57.79 -44.56 17.21
CA SER A 287 -59.08 -44.68 16.48
C SER A 287 -59.48 -43.53 15.53
N SER A 288 -60.01 -43.75 14.32
CA SER A 288 -60.85 -44.82 13.78
C SER A 288 -60.56 -45.04 12.29
#